data_AF-A0A971JQP6-F1
#
_entry.id   AF-A0A971JQP6-F1
#
_cell.length_a   1.000
_cell.length_b   1.000
_cell.length_c   1.000
_cell.angle_alpha   90.00
_cell.angle_beta   90.00
_cell.angle_gamma   90.00
#
_symmetry.space_group_name_H-M   'P 1'
#
loop_
_entity.id
_entity.type
_entity.pdbx_description
1 polymer ?
#
loop_
_entity_poly.entity_id
_entity_poly.type
_entity_poly.pdbx_seq_one_letter_code
_entity_poly.pdbx_strand_id
1 'polypeptide(L)'
;MSDFQRPETSPDPEIPEVNQTWVSLDDEQRIKVLSPTMLVLRRFVRNQLAIVGSIFITLMFLFSFVGGWIMPYGESQVFTKVVDMSKLYAGVTINQEYRYVVKDGASFNSVSRAGFIKAINNGQAIFEGGEEFFYQEALTDESYLIMKLNEVAQAIGSKIKLNVKVMNEAVLPEGFEEAFTQAVT
;
A
#
# COMPACT_ATOMS: atom_id res chain seq x y z
N MET A 1 14.81 -136.07 -31.18
CA MET A 1 14.79 -136.75 -29.88
C MET A 1 15.93 -136.18 -29.05
N SER A 2 15.66 -135.99 -27.74
CA SER A 2 16.55 -135.63 -26.63
C SER A 2 17.30 -134.30 -26.73
N ASP A 3 16.91 -133.26 -25.98
CA ASP A 3 16.99 -133.09 -24.52
C ASP A 3 18.38 -132.72 -24.00
N PHE A 4 18.34 -131.70 -23.15
CA PHE A 4 19.08 -131.57 -21.89
C PHE A 4 20.37 -130.75 -21.83
N GLN A 5 20.20 -129.64 -21.08
CA GLN A 5 21.04 -129.05 -20.04
C GLN A 5 22.33 -128.26 -20.34
N ARG A 6 22.19 -127.00 -19.91
CA ARG A 6 23.15 -125.97 -19.49
C ARG A 6 24.32 -126.48 -18.63
N PRO A 7 25.45 -125.74 -18.60
CA PRO A 7 25.95 -125.29 -17.30
C PRO A 7 26.33 -123.81 -17.27
N GLU A 8 26.38 -123.28 -16.04
CA GLU A 8 26.71 -121.92 -15.64
C GLU A 8 28.12 -121.45 -16.05
N THR A 9 28.34 -120.14 -16.10
CA THR A 9 29.28 -119.39 -15.21
C THR A 9 29.51 -117.95 -15.69
N SER A 10 29.35 -116.98 -14.78
CA SER A 10 29.80 -115.57 -14.82
C SER A 10 31.33 -115.45 -15.08
N PRO A 11 31.90 -114.33 -15.61
CA PRO A 11 31.73 -112.95 -15.10
C PRO A 11 31.68 -111.80 -16.14
N ASP A 12 31.19 -110.64 -15.72
CA ASP A 12 31.18 -109.37 -16.48
C ASP A 12 32.60 -108.86 -16.81
N PRO A 13 32.75 -108.14 -17.94
CA PRO A 13 33.71 -107.04 -18.03
C PRO A 13 33.06 -105.71 -18.48
N GLU A 14 33.47 -104.61 -17.84
CA GLU A 14 33.23 -103.19 -18.21
C GLU A 14 33.61 -102.91 -19.69
N ILE A 15 33.08 -101.92 -20.43
CA ILE A 15 33.29 -100.45 -20.43
C ILE A 15 32.47 -99.88 -21.66
N PRO A 16 32.19 -98.57 -21.90
CA PRO A 16 31.75 -97.43 -21.07
C PRO A 16 30.35 -96.92 -21.49
N GLU A 17 29.51 -96.41 -20.57
CA GLU A 17 28.34 -95.63 -20.97
C GLU A 17 28.76 -94.17 -21.22
N VAL A 18 28.70 -93.78 -22.49
CA VAL A 18 28.94 -92.42 -22.99
C VAL A 18 28.05 -91.44 -22.23
N ASN A 19 28.67 -90.42 -21.62
CA ASN A 19 28.05 -89.24 -21.05
C ASN A 19 26.90 -88.71 -21.93
N GLN A 20 25.68 -89.15 -21.68
CA GLN A 20 24.49 -88.42 -22.08
C GLN A 20 24.10 -87.59 -20.88
N THR A 21 24.63 -86.37 -20.89
CA THR A 21 24.05 -85.24 -20.18
C THR A 21 22.54 -85.32 -20.33
N TRP A 22 21.87 -85.68 -19.26
CA TRP A 22 20.47 -85.32 -19.07
C TRP A 22 20.45 -83.80 -19.04
N VAL A 23 20.35 -83.20 -20.23
CA VAL A 23 19.83 -81.86 -20.42
C VAL A 23 18.38 -81.99 -20.00
N SER A 24 18.16 -81.91 -18.70
CA SER A 24 16.85 -81.69 -18.13
C SER A 24 16.23 -80.50 -18.85
N LEU A 25 14.94 -80.63 -19.14
CA LEU A 25 14.06 -79.64 -19.71
C LEU A 25 14.01 -78.37 -18.84
N ASP A 26 15.11 -77.62 -18.79
CA ASP A 26 15.23 -76.34 -18.11
C ASP A 26 14.58 -75.20 -18.92
N ASP A 27 14.09 -75.53 -20.12
CA ASP A 27 13.54 -74.57 -21.07
C ASP A 27 12.03 -74.31 -20.91
N GLU A 28 11.36 -74.98 -19.96
CA GLU A 28 10.02 -74.59 -19.49
C GLU A 28 10.06 -73.66 -18.27
N GLN A 29 11.19 -73.54 -17.57
CA GLN A 29 11.35 -72.58 -16.47
C GLN A 29 11.68 -71.16 -16.96
N ARG A 30 11.99 -70.98 -18.26
CA ARG A 30 12.30 -69.69 -18.87
C ARG A 30 11.08 -68.98 -19.48
N ILE A 31 9.86 -69.37 -19.13
CA ILE A 31 8.67 -68.58 -19.48
C ILE A 31 7.87 -68.30 -18.22
N LYS A 32 8.36 -67.34 -17.44
CA LYS A 32 7.54 -66.69 -16.41
C LYS A 32 6.45 -65.91 -17.16
N VAL A 33 5.31 -66.56 -17.42
CA VAL A 33 4.10 -65.93 -17.95
C VAL A 33 3.63 -64.93 -16.91
N LEU A 34 4.14 -63.71 -17.04
CA LEU A 34 3.82 -62.62 -16.15
C LEU A 34 2.33 -62.32 -16.31
N SER A 35 1.62 -62.16 -15.19
CA SER A 35 0.20 -61.81 -15.26
C SER A 35 0.03 -60.51 -16.06
N PRO A 36 -1.06 -60.37 -16.84
CA PRO A 36 -1.28 -59.20 -17.69
C PRO A 36 -1.10 -57.86 -16.95
N THR A 37 -1.52 -57.79 -15.70
CA THR A 37 -1.35 -56.63 -14.82
C THR A 37 0.11 -56.30 -14.54
N MET A 38 0.93 -57.32 -14.27
CA MET A 38 2.35 -57.14 -14.00
C MET A 38 3.13 -56.75 -15.26
N LEU A 39 2.70 -57.21 -16.45
CA LEU A 39 3.26 -56.75 -17.73
C LEU A 39 3.03 -55.25 -17.93
N VAL A 40 1.84 -54.76 -17.57
CA VAL A 40 1.50 -53.33 -17.68
C VAL A 40 2.27 -52.51 -16.64
N LEU A 41 2.35 -52.94 -15.38
CA LEU A 41 3.15 -52.24 -14.35
C LEU A 41 4.64 -52.20 -14.72
N ARG A 42 5.20 -53.30 -15.24
CA ARG A 42 6.60 -53.33 -15.69
C ARG A 42 6.84 -52.39 -16.87
N ARG A 43 5.85 -52.22 -17.76
CA ARG A 43 5.88 -51.23 -18.85
C ARG A 43 5.72 -49.80 -18.34
N PHE A 44 4.87 -49.60 -17.32
CA PHE A 44 4.56 -48.32 -16.71
C PHE A 44 5.76 -47.74 -15.94
N VAL A 45 6.43 -48.54 -15.11
CA VAL A 45 7.62 -48.14 -14.34
C VAL A 45 8.85 -47.89 -15.23
N ARG A 46 8.88 -48.41 -16.45
CA ARG A 46 9.96 -48.11 -17.41
C ARG A 46 9.74 -46.77 -18.15
N ASN A 47 8.56 -46.15 -18.03
CA ASN A 47 8.26 -44.88 -18.68
C ASN A 47 8.31 -43.72 -17.68
N GLN A 48 9.31 -42.85 -17.83
CA GLN A 48 9.51 -41.70 -16.95
C GLN A 48 8.29 -40.77 -16.89
N LEU A 49 7.59 -40.57 -18.02
CA LEU A 49 6.42 -39.69 -18.07
C LEU A 49 5.24 -40.24 -17.24
N ALA A 50 5.07 -41.57 -17.25
CA ALA A 50 4.02 -42.26 -16.51
C ALA A 50 4.29 -42.30 -15.00
N ILE A 51 5.57 -42.47 -14.62
CA ILE A 51 6.01 -42.43 -13.22
C ILE A 51 5.72 -41.05 -12.62
N VAL A 52 6.07 -39.98 -13.32
CA VAL A 52 5.81 -38.60 -12.88
C VAL A 52 4.31 -38.37 -12.68
N GLY A 53 3.46 -38.81 -13.63
CA GLY A 53 2.01 -38.73 -13.48
C GLY A 53 1.48 -39.52 -12.28
N SER A 54 2.01 -40.72 -12.02
CA SER A 54 1.64 -41.53 -10.85
C SER A 54 1.97 -40.86 -9.52
N ILE A 55 3.09 -40.13 -9.45
CA ILE A 55 3.48 -39.36 -8.27
C ILE A 55 2.48 -38.22 -8.06
N PHE A 56 2.15 -37.46 -9.10
CA PHE A 56 1.16 -36.38 -8.99
C PHE A 56 -0.21 -36.88 -8.56
N ILE A 57 -0.68 -38.00 -9.11
CA ILE A 57 -1.95 -38.61 -8.68
C ILE A 57 -1.89 -38.99 -7.20
N THR A 58 -0.80 -39.63 -6.76
CA THR A 58 -0.63 -40.03 -5.36
C THR A 58 -0.60 -38.81 -4.43
N LEU A 59 0.10 -37.75 -4.82
CA LEU A 59 0.16 -36.50 -4.05
C LEU A 59 -1.19 -35.78 -3.98
N MET A 60 -1.91 -35.69 -5.11
CA MET A 60 -3.25 -35.10 -5.16
C MET A 60 -4.22 -35.87 -4.27
N PHE A 61 -4.16 -37.21 -4.35
CA PHE A 61 -4.98 -38.08 -3.51
C PHE A 61 -4.66 -37.84 -2.04
N LEU A 62 -3.39 -37.97 -1.63
CA LEU A 62 -2.99 -37.79 -0.24
C LEU A 62 -3.34 -36.39 0.28
N PHE A 63 -3.13 -35.35 -0.53
CA PHE A 63 -3.49 -33.97 -0.18
C PHE A 63 -5.01 -33.79 0.00
N SER A 64 -5.84 -34.40 -0.84
CA SER A 64 -7.31 -34.28 -0.71
C SER A 64 -7.85 -34.93 0.57
N PHE A 65 -7.29 -36.07 0.98
CA PHE A 65 -7.74 -36.78 2.18
C PHE A 65 -7.11 -36.21 3.46
N VAL A 66 -5.81 -35.91 3.45
CA VAL A 66 -5.06 -35.47 4.63
C VAL A 66 -5.15 -33.95 4.82
N GLY A 67 -5.25 -33.16 3.75
CA GLY A 67 -5.29 -31.70 3.81
C GLY A 67 -6.51 -31.15 4.55
N GLY A 68 -7.68 -31.78 4.38
CA GLY A 68 -8.87 -31.43 5.16
C GLY A 68 -8.78 -31.83 6.63
N TRP A 69 -8.08 -32.92 6.95
CA TRP A 69 -7.90 -33.39 8.34
C TRP A 69 -6.92 -32.52 9.14
N ILE A 70 -5.84 -32.06 8.51
CA ILE A 70 -4.80 -31.25 9.18
C ILE A 70 -5.22 -29.78 9.32
N MET A 71 -6.24 -29.32 8.61
CA MET A 71 -6.65 -27.91 8.64
C MET A 71 -7.23 -27.55 10.02
N PRO A 72 -6.63 -26.59 10.75
CA PRO A 72 -7.05 -26.22 12.11
C PRO A 72 -8.25 -25.24 12.14
N TYR A 73 -8.84 -24.92 10.98
CA TYR A 73 -9.94 -23.96 10.84
C TYR A 73 -11.22 -24.69 10.45
N GLY A 74 -12.30 -24.44 11.19
CA GLY A 74 -13.62 -25.01 10.89
C GLY A 74 -14.33 -24.26 9.75
N GLU A 75 -15.29 -24.94 9.11
CA GLU A 75 -16.07 -24.45 7.97
C GLU A 75 -16.68 -23.05 8.18
N SER A 76 -17.07 -22.71 9.41
CA SER A 76 -17.75 -21.45 9.74
C SER A 76 -16.96 -20.55 10.69
N GLN A 77 -15.63 -20.58 10.67
CA GLN A 77 -14.84 -19.72 11.55
C GLN A 77 -14.82 -18.25 11.06
N VAL A 78 -15.54 -17.38 11.75
CA VAL A 78 -15.52 -15.93 11.53
C VAL A 78 -14.47 -15.31 12.46
N PHE A 79 -13.44 -14.69 11.88
CA PHE A 79 -12.39 -14.00 12.62
C PHE A 79 -12.93 -12.72 13.27
N THR A 80 -13.43 -12.83 14.50
CA THR A 80 -13.85 -11.67 15.27
C THR A 80 -12.64 -11.10 16.01
N LYS A 81 -12.27 -9.84 15.72
CA LYS A 81 -11.29 -9.08 16.50
C LYS A 81 -12.01 -7.92 17.18
N VAL A 82 -11.80 -7.77 18.48
CA VAL A 82 -12.18 -6.55 19.19
C VAL A 82 -11.09 -5.52 18.88
N VAL A 83 -11.48 -4.45 18.19
CA VAL A 83 -10.61 -3.31 17.91
C VAL A 83 -11.21 -2.07 18.57
N ASP A 84 -10.36 -1.26 19.21
CA ASP A 84 -10.79 0.04 19.71
C ASP A 84 -11.03 0.95 18.50
N MET A 85 -12.27 1.38 18.32
CA MET A 85 -12.66 2.31 17.27
C MET A 85 -13.10 3.63 17.90
N SER A 86 -12.30 4.68 17.69
CA SER A 86 -12.65 6.04 18.10
C SER A 86 -13.80 6.56 17.24
N LYS A 87 -15.01 6.59 17.82
CA LYS A 87 -16.18 7.20 17.19
C LYS A 87 -16.35 8.61 17.75
N LEU A 88 -16.43 9.61 16.88
CA LEU A 88 -16.73 10.97 17.29
C LEU A 88 -18.21 11.04 17.71
N TYR A 89 -18.49 11.12 19.02
CA TYR A 89 -19.86 11.11 19.55
C TYR A 89 -20.56 12.47 19.42
N ALA A 90 -19.79 13.55 19.39
CA ALA A 90 -20.27 14.91 19.12
C ALA A 90 -19.13 15.72 18.50
N GLY A 91 -19.46 16.53 17.49
CA GLY A 91 -18.58 17.55 16.94
C GLY A 91 -19.31 18.88 16.94
N VAL A 92 -18.64 19.93 17.41
CA VAL A 92 -19.15 21.31 17.31
C VAL A 92 -18.21 22.07 16.39
N THR A 93 -18.77 22.70 15.36
CA THR A 93 -18.04 23.60 14.48
C THR A 93 -18.41 25.02 14.86
N ILE A 94 -17.43 25.79 15.36
CA ILE A 94 -17.62 27.21 15.69
C ILE A 94 -17.13 28.03 14.50
N ASN A 95 -17.98 28.91 13.97
CA ASN A 95 -17.60 29.87 12.95
C ASN A 95 -16.94 31.08 13.65
N GLN A 96 -15.68 31.35 13.34
CA GLN A 96 -14.90 32.48 13.87
C GLN A 96 -14.70 33.58 12.80
N GLU A 97 -15.57 33.63 11.80
CA GLU A 97 -15.48 34.60 10.71
C GLU A 97 -16.07 35.94 11.14
N TYR A 98 -15.37 37.02 10.80
CA TYR A 98 -15.82 38.38 11.09
C TYR A 98 -17.01 38.79 10.21
N ARG A 99 -17.98 39.48 10.81
CA ARG A 99 -19.08 40.11 10.08
C ARG A 99 -18.75 41.57 9.78
N TYR A 100 -18.87 41.97 8.54
CA TYR A 100 -18.58 43.34 8.08
C TYR A 100 -19.87 44.13 7.89
N VAL A 101 -19.94 45.32 8.51
CA VAL A 101 -21.00 46.30 8.29
C VAL A 101 -20.35 47.55 7.72
N VAL A 102 -20.78 47.96 6.53
CA VAL A 102 -20.21 49.10 5.81
C VAL A 102 -21.19 50.25 5.90
N LYS A 103 -20.69 51.45 6.27
CA LYS A 103 -21.49 52.68 6.29
C LYS A 103 -21.94 53.05 4.86
N ASP A 104 -23.12 53.62 4.72
CA ASP A 104 -23.63 54.12 3.44
C ASP A 104 -22.63 55.07 2.77
N GLY A 105 -22.30 54.79 1.51
CA GLY A 105 -21.34 55.56 0.71
C GLY A 105 -19.87 55.15 0.88
N ALA A 106 -19.54 54.23 1.80
CA ALA A 106 -18.20 53.66 1.94
C ALA A 106 -18.08 52.32 1.19
N SER A 107 -16.86 51.97 0.78
CA SER A 107 -16.56 50.68 0.15
C SER A 107 -15.58 49.88 1.00
N PHE A 108 -15.91 48.61 1.25
CA PHE A 108 -15.01 47.67 1.91
C PHE A 108 -15.09 46.29 1.22
N ASN A 109 -14.23 46.13 0.22
CA ASN A 109 -14.25 44.99 -0.70
C ASN A 109 -13.51 43.77 -0.12
N SER A 110 -13.52 42.66 -0.86
CA SER A 110 -12.87 41.40 -0.41
C SER A 110 -11.36 41.52 -0.22
N VAL A 111 -10.68 42.38 -0.99
CA VAL A 111 -9.23 42.60 -0.85
C VAL A 111 -8.94 43.35 0.45
N SER A 112 -9.71 44.41 0.75
CA SER A 112 -9.61 45.15 2.01
C SER A 112 -9.92 44.27 3.22
N ARG A 113 -10.88 43.34 3.12
CA ARG A 113 -11.15 42.33 4.16
C ARG A 113 -9.96 41.41 4.40
N ALA A 114 -9.32 40.92 3.34
CA ALA A 114 -8.14 40.08 3.45
C ALA A 114 -6.97 40.83 4.11
N GLY A 115 -6.77 42.10 3.73
CA GLY A 115 -5.80 43.00 4.36
C GLY A 115 -6.08 43.19 5.86
N PHE A 116 -7.34 43.39 6.24
CA PHE A 116 -7.77 43.51 7.64
C PHE A 116 -7.47 42.25 8.47
N ILE A 117 -7.81 41.06 7.94
CA ILE A 117 -7.51 39.80 8.64
C ILE A 117 -6.00 39.64 8.85
N LYS A 118 -5.20 40.00 7.84
CA LYS A 118 -3.73 40.00 7.97
C LYS A 118 -3.25 41.00 9.02
N ALA A 119 -3.86 42.19 9.09
CA ALA A 119 -3.52 43.22 10.06
C ALA A 119 -3.78 42.76 11.50
N ILE A 120 -4.94 42.14 11.75
CA ILE A 120 -5.27 41.56 13.07
C ILE A 120 -4.25 40.49 13.45
N ASN A 121 -3.94 39.57 12.53
CA ASN A 121 -2.98 38.49 12.79
C ASN A 121 -1.56 39.02 13.11
N ASN A 122 -1.18 40.16 12.54
CA ASN A 122 0.13 40.77 12.75
C ASN A 122 0.13 41.86 13.84
N GLY A 123 -1.01 42.16 14.48
CA GLY A 123 -1.12 43.25 15.45
C GLY A 123 -0.89 44.65 14.86
N GLN A 124 -1.20 44.86 13.57
CA GLN A 124 -0.98 46.13 12.88
C GLN A 124 -2.25 47.00 12.92
N ALA A 125 -2.10 48.27 13.31
CA ALA A 125 -3.20 49.23 13.35
C ALA A 125 -3.53 49.81 11.96
N ILE A 126 -2.55 49.84 11.05
CA ILE A 126 -2.71 50.34 9.68
C ILE A 126 -2.48 49.18 8.72
N PHE A 127 -3.31 49.07 7.69
CA PHE A 127 -3.19 48.04 6.67
C PHE A 127 -3.60 48.54 5.29
N GLU A 128 -3.12 47.82 4.28
CA GLU A 128 -3.39 48.06 2.87
C GLU A 128 -4.50 47.13 2.39
N GLY A 129 -5.45 47.68 1.63
CA GLY A 129 -6.59 46.98 1.07
C GLY A 129 -6.73 47.20 -0.43
N GLY A 130 -5.72 46.78 -1.20
CA GLY A 130 -5.56 47.18 -2.60
C GLY A 130 -4.74 48.46 -2.66
N GLU A 131 -5.19 49.49 -3.37
CA GLU A 131 -4.50 50.79 -3.42
C GLU A 131 -4.92 51.74 -2.27
N GLU A 132 -5.83 51.30 -1.40
CA GLU A 132 -6.38 52.09 -0.31
C GLU A 132 -5.77 51.69 1.03
N PHE A 133 -5.52 52.68 1.90
CA PHE A 133 -5.06 52.45 3.27
C PHE A 133 -6.23 52.57 4.25
N PHE A 134 -6.22 51.70 5.24
CA PHE A 134 -7.20 51.66 6.31
C PHE A 134 -6.52 51.65 7.67
N TYR A 135 -7.19 52.26 8.64
CA TYR A 135 -6.86 52.18 10.05
C TYR A 135 -7.91 51.33 10.77
N GLN A 136 -7.46 50.46 11.67
CA GLN A 136 -8.33 49.66 12.53
C GLN A 136 -8.05 49.95 14.00
N GLU A 137 -9.13 50.00 14.77
CA GLU A 137 -9.10 50.15 16.23
C GLU A 137 -10.07 49.15 16.86
N ALA A 138 -9.65 48.51 17.96
CA ALA A 138 -10.51 47.64 18.73
C ALA A 138 -11.50 48.51 19.53
N LEU A 139 -12.80 48.37 19.22
CA LEU A 139 -13.87 49.01 19.99
C LEU A 139 -14.22 48.17 21.23
N THR A 140 -14.06 46.86 21.13
CA THR A 140 -14.26 45.85 22.19
C THR A 140 -13.42 44.62 21.83
N ASP A 141 -13.29 43.65 22.74
CA ASP A 141 -12.53 42.41 22.52
C ASP A 141 -12.94 41.62 21.25
N GLU A 142 -14.17 41.80 20.76
CA GLU A 142 -14.72 41.08 19.60
C GLU A 142 -15.13 41.99 18.43
N SER A 143 -14.90 43.31 18.52
CA SER A 143 -15.37 44.26 17.50
C SER A 143 -14.34 45.33 17.16
N TYR A 144 -14.22 45.62 15.86
CA TYR A 144 -13.25 46.55 15.33
C TYR A 144 -13.95 47.65 14.52
N LEU A 145 -13.48 48.89 14.70
CA LEU A 145 -13.82 50.01 13.84
C LEU A 145 -12.77 50.11 12.73
N ILE A 146 -13.22 50.13 11.47
CA ILE A 146 -12.35 50.27 10.31
C ILE A 146 -12.63 51.63 9.66
N MET A 147 -11.58 52.42 9.48
CA MET A 147 -11.64 53.76 8.90
C MET A 147 -10.75 53.82 7.66
N LYS A 148 -11.27 54.36 6.56
CA LYS A 148 -10.47 54.64 5.37
C LYS A 148 -9.58 55.86 5.64
N LEU A 149 -8.29 55.71 5.39
CA LEU A 149 -7.33 56.80 5.49
C LEU A 149 -7.33 57.61 4.20
N ASN A 150 -7.38 58.93 4.33
CA ASN A 150 -7.23 59.85 3.21
C ASN A 150 -5.79 60.35 3.19
N GLU A 151 -5.16 60.32 2.01
CA GLU A 151 -3.84 60.92 1.81
C GLU A 151 -3.96 62.44 1.82
N VAL A 152 -3.27 63.09 2.76
CA VAL A 152 -3.31 64.55 2.98
C VAL A 152 -2.02 65.25 2.54
N ALA A 153 -0.89 64.54 2.53
CA ALA A 153 0.39 65.07 2.09
C ALA A 153 1.31 63.93 1.65
N GLN A 154 2.11 64.18 0.62
CA GLN A 154 3.15 63.29 0.14
C GLN A 154 4.49 64.01 0.20
N ALA A 155 5.49 63.40 0.82
CA ALA A 155 6.83 63.96 0.88
C ALA A 155 7.76 63.21 -0.07
N ILE A 156 8.50 63.94 -0.91
CA ILE A 156 9.52 63.39 -1.80
C ILE A 156 10.83 64.08 -1.44
N GLY A 157 11.87 63.30 -1.13
CA GLY A 157 13.16 63.88 -0.78
C GLY A 157 14.31 62.89 -0.66
N SER A 158 15.51 63.45 -0.59
CA SER A 158 16.75 62.76 -0.24
C SER A 158 17.15 63.17 1.19
N LYS A 159 18.09 62.48 1.84
CA LYS A 159 18.55 62.69 3.24
C LYS A 159 18.83 64.15 3.65
N ILE A 160 18.92 65.09 2.69
CA ILE A 160 19.29 66.50 2.88
C ILE A 160 18.12 67.46 2.55
N LYS A 161 17.14 67.04 1.74
CA LYS A 161 16.04 67.90 1.28
C LYS A 161 14.76 67.09 1.14
N LEU A 162 13.76 67.40 1.95
CA LEU A 162 12.40 66.87 1.87
C LEU A 162 11.49 67.95 1.29
N ASN A 163 10.77 67.64 0.22
CA ASN A 163 9.71 68.49 -0.32
C ASN A 163 8.36 67.85 0.01
N VAL A 164 7.54 68.54 0.79
CA VAL A 164 6.19 68.09 1.15
C VAL A 164 5.20 68.72 0.18
N LYS A 165 4.48 67.88 -0.56
CA LYS A 165 3.36 68.29 -1.41
C LYS A 165 2.06 67.94 -0.71
N VAL A 166 1.27 68.98 -0.40
CA VAL A 166 -0.09 68.79 0.13
C VAL A 166 -0.97 68.18 -0.95
N MET A 167 -1.73 67.15 -0.58
CA MET A 167 -2.67 66.47 -1.47
C MET A 167 -4.12 66.81 -1.07
N ASN A 168 -5.01 66.87 -2.06
CA ASN A 168 -6.45 67.08 -1.88
C ASN A 168 -6.85 68.36 -1.12
N GLU A 169 -6.11 69.46 -1.28
CA GLU A 169 -6.40 70.77 -0.66
C GLU A 169 -6.58 70.73 0.88
N ALA A 170 -6.00 69.71 1.53
CA ALA A 170 -6.11 69.52 2.97
C ALA A 170 -5.37 70.64 3.73
N VAL A 171 -6.03 71.23 4.74
CA VAL A 171 -5.39 72.23 5.61
C VAL A 171 -4.45 71.51 6.57
N LEU A 172 -3.14 71.70 6.38
CA LEU A 172 -2.15 71.22 7.32
C LEU A 172 -2.11 72.13 8.57
N PRO A 173 -1.96 71.56 9.77
CA PRO A 173 -1.77 72.36 10.98
C PRO A 173 -0.44 73.14 10.92
N GLU A 174 -0.44 74.32 11.54
CA GLU A 174 0.73 75.20 11.60
C GLU A 174 1.90 74.47 12.28
N GLY A 175 3.07 74.43 11.63
CA GLY A 175 4.26 73.70 12.11
C GLY A 175 4.39 72.24 11.65
N PHE A 176 3.48 71.72 10.83
CA PHE A 176 3.55 70.33 10.33
C PHE A 176 4.84 70.03 9.56
N GLU A 177 5.30 70.92 8.68
CA GLU A 177 6.49 70.70 7.86
C GLU A 177 7.78 70.63 8.70
N GLU A 178 7.86 71.43 9.76
CA GLU A 178 9.00 71.42 10.69
C GLU A 178 9.03 70.15 11.53
N ALA A 179 7.88 69.76 12.10
CA ALA A 179 7.75 68.52 12.86
C ALA A 179 8.02 67.29 11.99
N PHE A 180 7.55 67.29 10.74
CA PHE A 180 7.81 66.23 9.78
C PHE A 180 9.30 66.11 9.45
N THR A 181 9.98 67.24 9.22
CA THR A 181 11.43 67.24 8.93
C THR A 181 12.25 66.74 10.13
N GLN A 182 11.84 67.05 11.36
CA GLN A 182 12.46 66.54 12.59
C GLN A 182 12.23 65.04 12.80
N ALA A 183 11.06 64.50 12.43
CA ALA A 183 10.76 63.08 12.60
C ALA A 183 11.47 62.16 11.59
N VAL A 184 11.82 62.70 10.41
CA VAL A 184 12.45 61.94 9.31
C VAL A 184 13.99 61.99 9.36
N THR A 185 14.57 62.98 10.03
CA THR A 185 16.04 63.13 10.23
C THR A 185 16.52 62.30 11.40
#